data_AF-C2JTP1-F1
#
_entry.id   AF-C2JTP1-F1
#
_cell.length_a   1.000
_cell.length_b   1.000
_cell.length_c   1.000
_cell.angle_alpha   90.00
_cell.angle_beta   90.00
_cell.angle_gamma   90.00
#
_symmetry.space_group_name_H-M   'P 1'
#
loop_
_entity.id
_entity.type
_entity.pdbx_description
1 polymer ?
#
loop_
_entity_poly.entity_id
_entity_poly.type
_entity_poly.pdbx_seq_one_letter_code
_entity_poly.pdbx_strand_id
1 'polypeptide(L)'
;MIKSNLGVNAEVKRKVHVIHHTHWDFEWYFTANESLVQLAYHLDEVMQALEQQQISYYLLDGQMSILDDYLTSFPEQKERLMKLVKSGKLAIGPWYTQTDELIVRGESIVRNLNLGMTLAESLGGCMNVGYLPDSFGQSKDMPKIYNGVGIQQAVFWRGVPDDVTTQREFYWQAEDGSQVLTANIKDGYFVGVGLIYSDDAPALVKTIAAGATGADLLLPVGGDQRYIDFNLRDRMNLYRQVLPDTELEESNYPGFFEAIKENELPTITGEFISSAVSKIHRSIYSSRYDHKYLNDKVERRMIYQVEPLMVMAEKCGIPYKQGLLDRIWKLLNKNHAHDSAGGCNSDKTNLIITARYVEADQLSYSLVDYLTRKISESRVQVSEGELVIFNTLPWTTKKVIKCEVSTHFAAIALEKDGVTVPVECLQTRKESNRSIRRKEVADAPANAYFVHELLIEAEVPPLSFVAYQVVEKTRISANKLLAETAAVSIENEAYQVTFEAGELSLIDRKRKAAYQNFLAFEDSGDEGDTYDYSPPYVDDRYRLNLNGATCHTIRNQLMEKLIMTGEW
;
A
#
# COMPACT_ATOMS: atom_id res chain seq x y z
N MET A 1 -57.56 -11.67 -45.95
CA MET A 1 -56.39 -12.55 -45.93
C MET A 1 -55.15 -11.71 -46.22
N ILE A 2 -54.45 -11.27 -45.17
CA ILE A 2 -53.15 -10.61 -45.30
C ILE A 2 -52.19 -11.49 -44.50
N LYS A 3 -51.25 -12.12 -45.22
CA LYS A 3 -50.20 -12.96 -44.65
C LYS A 3 -49.24 -12.07 -43.86
N SER A 4 -49.18 -12.27 -42.55
CA SER A 4 -48.08 -11.80 -41.72
C SER A 4 -46.85 -12.67 -41.99
N ASN A 5 -45.85 -12.12 -42.67
CA ASN A 5 -44.51 -12.68 -42.67
C ASN A 5 -43.95 -12.52 -41.25
N LEU A 6 -44.04 -13.60 -40.48
CA LEU A 6 -43.21 -13.81 -39.30
C LEU A 6 -41.77 -13.90 -39.79
N GLY A 7 -41.03 -12.81 -39.64
CA GLY A 7 -39.57 -12.85 -39.68
C GLY A 7 -39.11 -13.84 -38.62
N VAL A 8 -38.36 -14.84 -39.07
CA VAL A 8 -37.62 -15.78 -38.23
C VAL A 8 -36.74 -14.93 -37.31
N ASN A 9 -37.03 -14.93 -36.00
CA ASN A 9 -36.11 -14.42 -34.99
C ASN A 9 -34.81 -15.20 -35.18
N ALA A 10 -33.74 -14.54 -35.62
CA ALA A 10 -32.40 -15.10 -35.48
C ALA A 10 -32.17 -15.31 -33.98
N GLU A 11 -32.09 -16.57 -33.54
CA GLU A 11 -31.73 -16.91 -32.17
C GLU A 11 -30.41 -16.21 -31.84
N VAL A 12 -30.42 -15.40 -30.78
CA VAL A 12 -29.23 -14.65 -30.34
C VAL A 12 -28.21 -15.67 -29.86
N LYS A 13 -27.23 -15.95 -30.72
CA LYS A 13 -26.11 -16.83 -30.41
C LYS A 13 -25.27 -16.18 -29.31
N ARG A 14 -25.12 -16.87 -28.17
CA ARG A 14 -24.25 -16.41 -27.07
C ARG A 14 -22.81 -16.74 -27.38
N LYS A 15 -21.89 -15.90 -26.95
CA LYS A 15 -20.45 -16.12 -27.09
C LYS A 15 -19.82 -16.17 -25.70
N VAL A 16 -19.11 -17.24 -25.39
CA VAL A 16 -18.42 -17.43 -24.11
C VAL A 16 -16.92 -17.29 -24.33
N HIS A 17 -16.36 -16.24 -23.74
CA HIS A 17 -14.94 -15.94 -23.73
C HIS A 17 -14.28 -16.73 -22.60
N VAL A 18 -13.63 -17.85 -22.94
CA VAL A 18 -12.96 -18.73 -21.99
C VAL A 18 -11.55 -18.22 -21.72
N ILE A 19 -11.31 -17.72 -20.51
CA ILE A 19 -10.04 -17.10 -20.11
C ILE A 19 -9.24 -18.06 -19.23
N HIS A 20 -8.28 -18.76 -19.80
CA HIS A 20 -7.40 -19.65 -19.05
C HIS A 20 -6.37 -18.85 -18.26
N HIS A 21 -6.28 -19.10 -16.95
CA HIS A 21 -5.38 -18.38 -16.05
C HIS A 21 -5.04 -19.23 -14.82
N THR A 22 -4.18 -18.67 -13.97
CA THR A 22 -4.04 -19.04 -12.56
C THR A 22 -4.22 -17.77 -11.74
N HIS A 23 -4.76 -17.91 -10.53
CA HIS A 23 -4.53 -16.93 -9.47
C HIS A 23 -3.31 -17.39 -8.67
N TRP A 24 -2.34 -16.51 -8.40
CA TRP A 24 -1.07 -16.92 -7.82
C TRP A 24 -0.67 -16.00 -6.69
N ASP A 25 -1.12 -16.30 -5.47
CA ASP A 25 -0.73 -15.52 -4.31
C ASP A 25 0.79 -15.49 -4.18
N PHE A 26 1.33 -14.28 -4.06
CA PHE A 26 2.77 -14.07 -3.94
C PHE A 26 3.31 -14.86 -2.73
N GLU A 27 2.55 -14.83 -1.64
CA GLU A 27 2.72 -15.63 -0.44
C GLU A 27 1.40 -15.64 0.35
N TRP A 28 1.17 -16.68 1.15
CA TRP A 28 -0.06 -16.84 1.94
C TRP A 28 0.21 -17.74 3.16
N TYR A 29 -0.44 -18.90 3.24
CA TYR A 29 -0.08 -19.97 4.19
C TYR A 29 1.28 -20.62 3.86
N PHE A 30 1.82 -20.34 2.68
CA PHE A 30 3.18 -20.63 2.24
C PHE A 30 4.01 -19.34 2.10
N THR A 31 5.33 -19.48 2.07
CA THR A 31 6.25 -18.37 1.81
C THR A 31 6.43 -18.11 0.32
N ALA A 32 6.87 -16.90 -0.04
CA ALA A 32 7.25 -16.58 -1.42
C ALA A 32 8.28 -17.55 -2.02
N ASN A 33 9.19 -18.11 -1.20
CA ASN A 33 10.16 -19.11 -1.66
C ASN A 33 9.49 -20.45 -2.06
N GLU A 34 8.51 -20.91 -1.28
CA GLU A 34 7.76 -22.13 -1.60
C GLU A 34 6.85 -21.92 -2.81
N SER A 35 6.24 -20.73 -2.90
CA SER A 35 5.48 -20.28 -4.07
C SER A 35 6.36 -20.29 -5.33
N LEU A 36 7.56 -19.72 -5.26
CA LEU A 36 8.51 -19.65 -6.38
C LEU A 36 8.93 -21.04 -6.91
N VAL A 37 9.14 -22.01 -6.03
CA VAL A 37 9.49 -23.38 -6.45
C VAL A 37 8.36 -23.97 -7.30
N GLN A 38 7.10 -23.83 -6.88
CA GLN A 38 5.95 -24.32 -7.64
C GLN A 38 5.79 -23.54 -8.96
N LEU A 39 5.96 -22.22 -8.91
CA LEU A 39 5.84 -21.36 -10.08
C LEU A 39 6.84 -21.74 -11.17
N ALA A 40 8.07 -22.11 -10.79
CA ALA A 40 9.11 -22.46 -11.75
C ALA A 40 8.70 -23.63 -12.65
N TYR A 41 8.12 -24.69 -12.06
CA TYR A 41 7.62 -25.85 -12.81
C TYR A 41 6.33 -25.51 -13.56
N HIS A 42 5.42 -24.74 -12.96
CA HIS A 42 4.18 -24.30 -13.61
C HIS A 42 4.46 -23.49 -14.88
N LEU A 43 5.43 -22.57 -14.84
CA LEU A 43 5.79 -21.76 -15.99
C LEU A 43 6.40 -22.61 -17.12
N ASP A 44 7.14 -23.67 -16.81
CA ASP A 44 7.62 -24.59 -17.84
C ASP A 44 6.46 -25.28 -18.58
N GLU A 45 5.45 -25.74 -17.84
CA GLU A 45 4.24 -26.35 -18.40
C GLU A 45 3.43 -25.35 -19.23
N VAL A 46 3.21 -24.14 -18.71
CA VAL A 46 2.47 -23.06 -19.41
C VAL A 46 3.18 -22.67 -20.70
N MET A 47 4.49 -22.39 -20.64
CA MET A 47 5.26 -21.98 -21.81
C MET A 47 5.28 -23.11 -22.86
N GLN A 48 5.46 -24.36 -22.44
CA GLN A 48 5.44 -25.51 -23.34
C GLN A 48 4.07 -25.66 -24.03
N ALA A 49 2.97 -25.52 -23.28
CA ALA A 49 1.62 -25.65 -23.83
C ALA A 49 1.31 -24.56 -24.87
N LEU A 50 1.76 -23.32 -24.64
CA LEU A 50 1.60 -22.21 -25.59
C LEU A 50 2.48 -22.37 -26.84
N GLU A 51 3.69 -22.90 -26.69
CA GLU A 51 4.62 -23.21 -27.78
C GLU A 51 4.08 -24.34 -28.67
N GLN A 52 3.57 -25.40 -28.05
CA GLN A 52 2.96 -26.56 -28.72
C GLN A 52 1.53 -26.29 -29.20
N GLN A 53 1.00 -25.08 -28.96
CA GLN A 53 -0.35 -24.67 -29.33
C GLN A 53 -1.43 -25.59 -28.75
N GLN A 54 -1.22 -26.16 -27.56
CA GLN A 54 -2.25 -26.91 -26.82
C GLN A 54 -3.31 -25.96 -26.27
N ILE A 55 -2.88 -24.75 -25.90
CA ILE A 55 -3.73 -23.61 -25.56
C ILE A 55 -3.33 -22.40 -26.40
N SER A 56 -4.27 -21.48 -26.59
CA SER A 56 -4.10 -20.32 -27.47
C SER A 56 -3.62 -19.07 -26.72
N TYR A 57 -4.02 -18.95 -25.46
CA TYR A 57 -3.75 -17.80 -24.59
C TYR A 57 -3.67 -18.27 -23.13
N TYR A 58 -2.85 -17.59 -22.34
CA TYR A 58 -2.80 -17.76 -20.88
C TYR A 58 -2.59 -16.42 -20.18
N LEU A 59 -3.41 -16.13 -19.17
CA LEU A 59 -3.20 -14.99 -18.28
C LEU A 59 -2.39 -15.42 -17.06
N LEU A 60 -1.21 -14.83 -16.90
CA LEU A 60 -0.38 -14.99 -15.71
C LEU A 60 -0.73 -13.93 -14.66
N ASP A 61 -1.97 -14.01 -14.18
CA ASP A 61 -2.53 -13.33 -13.00
C ASP A 61 -2.37 -11.80 -12.90
N GLY A 62 -1.94 -11.15 -13.98
CA GLY A 62 -1.81 -9.70 -14.05
C GLY A 62 -0.77 -9.05 -13.14
N GLN A 63 0.17 -9.83 -12.59
CA GLN A 63 1.21 -9.35 -11.67
C GLN A 63 2.64 -9.70 -12.14
N MET A 64 3.59 -8.79 -11.88
CA MET A 64 4.99 -8.94 -12.29
C MET A 64 5.94 -9.41 -11.18
N SER A 65 5.55 -9.38 -9.91
CA SER A 65 6.38 -9.77 -8.76
C SER A 65 6.88 -11.21 -8.86
N ILE A 66 5.99 -12.12 -9.24
CA ILE A 66 6.27 -13.54 -9.42
C ILE A 66 7.24 -13.76 -10.58
N LEU A 67 7.12 -12.99 -11.66
CA LEU A 67 8.04 -13.03 -12.80
C LEU A 67 9.38 -12.36 -12.51
N ASP A 68 9.40 -11.30 -11.72
CA ASP A 68 10.61 -10.60 -11.27
C ASP A 68 11.50 -11.54 -10.44
N ASP A 69 10.89 -12.32 -9.52
CA ASP A 69 11.59 -13.35 -8.75
C ASP A 69 12.00 -14.54 -9.61
N TYR A 70 11.11 -15.02 -10.49
CA TYR A 70 11.44 -16.09 -11.43
C TYR A 70 12.64 -15.73 -12.32
N LEU A 71 12.66 -14.54 -12.92
CA LEU A 71 13.76 -14.10 -13.79
C LEU A 71 15.05 -13.77 -13.04
N THR A 72 14.97 -13.53 -11.73
CA THR A 72 16.16 -13.44 -10.88
C THR A 72 16.83 -14.81 -10.74
N SER A 73 16.05 -15.88 -10.61
CA SER A 73 16.56 -17.26 -10.53
C SER A 73 16.90 -17.88 -11.88
N PHE A 74 16.14 -17.55 -12.93
CA PHE A 74 16.22 -18.14 -14.27
C PHE A 74 16.34 -17.06 -15.37
N PRO A 75 17.42 -16.25 -15.37
CA PRO A 75 17.59 -15.17 -16.33
C PRO A 75 17.62 -15.65 -17.80
N GLU A 76 18.02 -16.90 -18.05
CA GLU A 76 18.02 -17.54 -19.37
C GLU A 76 16.62 -17.72 -19.97
N GLN A 77 15.58 -17.80 -19.14
CA GLN A 77 14.19 -17.97 -19.60
C GLN A 77 13.57 -16.67 -20.14
N LYS A 78 14.26 -15.53 -19.94
CA LYS A 78 13.79 -14.21 -20.38
C LYS A 78 13.44 -14.17 -21.87
N GLU A 79 14.28 -14.72 -22.74
CA GLU A 79 14.03 -14.68 -24.18
C GLU A 79 12.81 -15.52 -24.57
N ARG A 80 12.61 -16.66 -23.91
CA ARG A 80 11.45 -17.55 -24.13
C ARG A 80 10.14 -16.86 -23.74
N LEU A 81 10.10 -16.25 -22.55
CA LEU A 81 8.97 -15.43 -22.09
C LEU A 81 8.68 -14.27 -23.05
N MET A 82 9.71 -13.52 -23.45
CA MET A 82 9.55 -12.39 -24.37
C MET A 82 8.91 -12.79 -25.70
N LYS A 83 9.25 -13.97 -26.25
CA LYS A 83 8.63 -14.46 -27.49
C LYS A 83 7.13 -14.71 -27.30
N LEU A 84 6.74 -15.33 -26.20
CA LEU A 84 5.34 -15.63 -25.89
C LEU A 84 4.52 -14.37 -25.62
N VAL A 85 5.06 -13.43 -24.84
CA VAL A 85 4.43 -12.13 -24.55
C VAL A 85 4.24 -11.31 -25.83
N LYS A 86 5.30 -11.14 -26.64
CA LYS A 86 5.22 -10.39 -27.92
C LYS A 86 4.24 -11.00 -28.92
N SER A 87 4.07 -12.33 -28.88
CA SER A 87 3.09 -13.01 -29.73
C SER A 87 1.64 -12.90 -29.25
N GLY A 88 1.41 -12.27 -28.09
CA GLY A 88 0.09 -12.13 -27.46
C GLY A 88 -0.45 -13.41 -26.83
N LYS A 89 0.36 -14.46 -26.71
CA LYS A 89 -0.03 -15.76 -26.16
C LYS A 89 0.02 -15.81 -24.63
N LEU A 90 0.93 -15.07 -24.02
CA LEU A 90 1.06 -14.96 -22.57
C LEU A 90 0.80 -13.52 -22.15
N ALA A 91 -0.25 -13.29 -21.36
CA ALA A 91 -0.54 -11.97 -20.81
C ALA A 91 0.06 -11.80 -19.41
N ILE A 92 0.68 -10.64 -19.21
CA ILE A 92 1.40 -10.25 -17.99
C ILE A 92 1.11 -8.78 -17.66
N GLY A 93 1.29 -8.38 -16.40
CA GLY A 93 0.96 -7.04 -15.92
C GLY A 93 -0.55 -6.75 -15.90
N PRO A 94 -0.99 -5.55 -15.50
CA PRO A 94 -0.19 -4.33 -15.37
C PRO A 94 0.41 -4.12 -13.99
N TRP A 95 0.03 -4.92 -12.99
CA TRP A 95 0.46 -4.73 -11.63
C TRP A 95 1.86 -5.29 -11.40
N TYR A 96 2.56 -4.74 -10.42
CA TYR A 96 3.70 -5.43 -9.84
C TYR A 96 3.23 -6.53 -8.88
N THR A 97 2.29 -6.24 -7.99
CA THR A 97 1.58 -7.23 -7.16
C THR A 97 0.09 -6.97 -7.19
N GLN A 98 -0.72 -8.00 -6.96
CA GLN A 98 -2.16 -7.82 -6.74
C GLN A 98 -2.42 -7.20 -5.37
N THR A 99 -2.46 -5.87 -5.34
CA THR A 99 -2.49 -5.07 -4.11
C THR A 99 -3.85 -5.09 -3.43
N ASP A 100 -3.85 -4.94 -2.11
CA ASP A 100 -5.04 -4.45 -1.40
C ASP A 100 -5.14 -2.93 -1.59
N GLU A 101 -6.30 -2.43 -2.02
CA GLU A 101 -6.49 -1.00 -2.36
C GLU A 101 -6.81 -0.12 -1.15
N LEU A 102 -7.12 -0.71 0.01
CA LEU A 102 -7.68 -0.02 1.17
C LEU A 102 -6.68 0.04 2.34
N ILE A 103 -5.64 -0.80 2.33
CA ILE A 103 -4.56 -0.82 3.34
C ILE A 103 -3.40 0.11 2.96
N VAL A 104 -3.15 0.32 1.66
CA VAL A 104 -1.96 1.04 1.16
C VAL A 104 -2.30 2.46 0.70
N ARG A 105 -1.28 3.32 0.54
CA ARG A 105 -1.49 4.69 0.04
C ARG A 105 -1.69 4.72 -1.48
N GLY A 106 -2.45 5.71 -1.96
CA GLY A 106 -2.67 5.90 -3.40
C GLY A 106 -1.38 6.03 -4.22
N GLU A 107 -0.35 6.69 -3.70
CA GLU A 107 0.97 6.75 -4.38
C GLU A 107 1.59 5.36 -4.52
N SER A 108 1.45 4.48 -3.53
CA SER A 108 1.94 3.10 -3.59
C SER A 108 1.19 2.29 -4.66
N ILE A 109 -0.11 2.49 -4.83
CA ILE A 109 -0.90 1.90 -5.94
C ILE A 109 -0.33 2.37 -7.29
N VAL A 110 -0.05 3.68 -7.43
CA VAL A 110 0.58 4.23 -8.64
C VAL A 110 1.97 3.63 -8.86
N ARG A 111 2.79 3.46 -7.82
CA ARG A 111 4.11 2.81 -7.94
C ARG A 111 4.01 1.34 -8.28
N ASN A 112 2.99 0.65 -7.79
CA ASN A 112 2.70 -0.74 -8.11
C ASN A 112 2.42 -0.90 -9.62
N LEU A 113 1.50 -0.10 -10.17
CA LEU A 113 1.22 -0.06 -11.60
C LEU A 113 2.44 0.35 -12.41
N ASN A 114 3.12 1.44 -12.03
CA ASN A 114 4.30 1.91 -12.76
C ASN A 114 5.41 0.85 -12.85
N LEU A 115 5.72 0.16 -11.74
CA LEU A 115 6.71 -0.91 -11.72
C LEU A 115 6.25 -2.11 -12.55
N GLY A 116 5.00 -2.53 -12.42
CA GLY A 116 4.44 -3.66 -13.16
C GLY A 116 4.43 -3.41 -14.67
N MET A 117 3.86 -2.29 -15.10
CA MET A 117 3.82 -1.90 -16.51
C MET A 117 5.22 -1.77 -17.10
N THR A 118 6.16 -1.12 -16.40
CA THR A 118 7.55 -0.99 -16.88
C THR A 118 8.22 -2.35 -17.07
N LEU A 119 8.06 -3.27 -16.12
CA LEU A 119 8.64 -4.61 -16.22
C LEU A 119 7.98 -5.43 -17.34
N ALA A 120 6.65 -5.38 -17.46
CA ALA A 120 5.91 -6.06 -18.51
C ALA A 120 6.31 -5.57 -19.91
N GLU A 121 6.39 -4.25 -20.11
CA GLU A 121 6.86 -3.66 -21.37
C GLU A 121 8.29 -4.07 -21.71
N SER A 122 9.17 -4.21 -20.71
CA SER A 122 10.53 -4.72 -20.92
C SER A 122 10.58 -6.18 -21.41
N LEU A 123 9.49 -6.94 -21.18
CA LEU A 123 9.30 -8.30 -21.67
C LEU A 123 8.53 -8.34 -23.00
N GLY A 124 8.10 -7.20 -23.53
CA GLY A 124 7.54 -7.06 -24.87
C GLY A 124 6.04 -6.80 -24.94
N GLY A 125 5.38 -6.53 -23.81
CA GLY A 125 4.03 -6.00 -23.79
C GLY A 125 3.35 -6.15 -22.43
N CYS A 126 2.44 -5.23 -22.12
CA CYS A 126 1.61 -5.24 -20.92
C CYS A 126 0.13 -5.48 -21.26
N MET A 127 -0.55 -6.34 -20.48
CA MET A 127 -2.01 -6.39 -20.51
C MET A 127 -2.56 -5.11 -19.87
N ASN A 128 -3.19 -4.25 -20.67
CA ASN A 128 -3.67 -2.94 -20.21
C ASN A 128 -5.08 -3.01 -19.59
N VAL A 129 -5.27 -3.94 -18.64
CA VAL A 129 -6.52 -4.17 -17.90
C VAL A 129 -6.20 -4.18 -16.41
N GLY A 130 -6.85 -3.34 -15.62
CA GLY A 130 -6.74 -3.38 -14.15
C GLY A 130 -7.30 -4.69 -13.64
N TYR A 131 -6.43 -5.65 -13.30
CA TYR A 131 -6.82 -7.01 -12.94
C TYR A 131 -6.56 -7.27 -11.45
N LEU A 132 -7.62 -7.20 -10.64
CA LEU A 132 -7.59 -7.44 -9.20
C LEU A 132 -8.71 -8.42 -8.81
N PRO A 133 -8.56 -9.70 -9.18
CA PRO A 133 -9.61 -10.69 -9.01
C PRO A 133 -9.90 -10.99 -7.54
N ASP A 134 -8.95 -10.76 -6.61
CA ASP A 134 -9.13 -11.10 -5.19
C ASP A 134 -8.86 -9.98 -4.19
N SER A 135 -8.70 -8.72 -4.62
CA SER A 135 -8.55 -7.60 -3.68
C SER A 135 -9.80 -7.43 -2.80
N PHE A 136 -9.59 -7.18 -1.51
CA PHE A 136 -10.62 -7.15 -0.46
C PHE A 136 -11.38 -5.82 -0.39
N GLY A 137 -11.96 -5.46 -1.54
CA GLY A 137 -12.67 -4.21 -1.77
C GLY A 137 -11.97 -3.36 -2.82
N GLN A 138 -12.72 -2.41 -3.39
CA GLN A 138 -12.24 -1.54 -4.47
C GLN A 138 -12.41 -0.07 -4.10
N SER A 139 -11.32 0.69 -4.09
CA SER A 139 -11.27 2.11 -3.78
C SER A 139 -11.97 2.95 -4.85
N LYS A 140 -12.81 3.90 -4.43
CA LYS A 140 -13.54 4.80 -5.34
C LYS A 140 -12.65 5.61 -6.29
N ASP A 141 -11.36 5.76 -5.98
CA ASP A 141 -10.41 6.55 -6.76
C ASP A 141 -9.72 5.75 -7.87
N MET A 142 -9.97 4.44 -7.98
CA MET A 142 -9.31 3.61 -8.98
C MET A 142 -9.60 4.00 -10.43
N PRO A 143 -10.82 4.40 -10.85
CA PRO A 143 -11.01 4.87 -12.23
C PRO A 143 -10.09 6.05 -12.58
N LYS A 144 -9.84 6.94 -11.62
CA LYS A 144 -8.89 8.05 -11.76
C LYS A 144 -7.45 7.57 -11.83
N ILE A 145 -7.03 6.65 -10.97
CA ILE A 145 -5.68 6.08 -10.98
C ILE A 145 -5.42 5.32 -12.29
N TYR A 146 -6.35 4.46 -12.70
CA TYR A 146 -6.27 3.70 -13.96
C TYR A 146 -6.16 4.62 -15.17
N ASN A 147 -7.04 5.62 -15.29
CA ASN A 147 -6.95 6.58 -16.39
C ASN A 147 -5.62 7.35 -16.38
N GLY A 148 -5.09 7.69 -15.20
CA GLY A 148 -3.80 8.35 -15.03
C GLY A 148 -2.61 7.55 -15.57
N VAL A 149 -2.72 6.23 -15.64
CA VAL A 149 -1.71 5.34 -16.25
C VAL A 149 -2.15 4.75 -17.59
N GLY A 150 -3.28 5.22 -18.15
CA GLY A 150 -3.77 4.81 -19.47
C GLY A 150 -4.56 3.49 -19.49
N ILE A 151 -4.96 2.95 -18.35
CA ILE A 151 -5.86 1.79 -18.24
C ILE A 151 -7.31 2.27 -18.32
N GLN A 152 -8.11 1.66 -19.21
CA GLN A 152 -9.52 2.02 -19.42
C GLN A 152 -10.48 0.87 -19.08
N GLN A 153 -9.95 -0.28 -18.66
CA GLN A 153 -10.70 -1.51 -18.44
C GLN A 153 -10.29 -2.13 -17.11
N ALA A 154 -11.24 -2.68 -16.37
CA ALA A 154 -10.99 -3.27 -15.05
C ALA A 154 -11.76 -4.58 -14.84
N VAL A 155 -11.17 -5.51 -14.13
CA VAL A 155 -11.76 -6.79 -13.73
C VAL A 155 -11.49 -7.00 -12.25
N PHE A 156 -12.55 -7.23 -11.49
CA PHE A 156 -12.46 -7.61 -10.08
C PHE A 156 -13.66 -8.47 -9.69
N TRP A 157 -13.52 -9.22 -8.59
CA TRP A 157 -14.61 -10.02 -8.06
C TRP A 157 -15.39 -9.31 -6.96
N ARG A 158 -14.69 -8.76 -5.98
CA ARG A 158 -15.29 -8.50 -4.67
C ARG A 158 -15.79 -7.07 -4.50
N GLY A 159 -16.83 -6.92 -3.67
CA GLY A 159 -17.18 -5.63 -3.07
C GLY A 159 -18.44 -4.92 -3.60
N VAL A 160 -19.00 -5.38 -4.73
CA VAL A 160 -20.21 -4.77 -5.33
C VAL A 160 -21.47 -5.45 -4.80
N PRO A 161 -22.35 -4.74 -4.07
CA PRO A 161 -23.61 -5.31 -3.61
C PRO A 161 -24.71 -5.25 -4.68
N ASP A 162 -25.70 -6.13 -4.55
CA ASP A 162 -26.84 -6.22 -5.47
C ASP A 162 -27.76 -4.99 -5.46
N ASP A 163 -27.78 -4.21 -4.37
CA ASP A 163 -28.53 -2.95 -4.29
C ASP A 163 -27.88 -1.80 -5.08
N VAL A 164 -26.59 -1.92 -5.40
CA VAL A 164 -25.88 -1.03 -6.33
C VAL A 164 -26.06 -1.51 -7.77
N THR A 165 -25.76 -2.78 -8.05
CA THR A 165 -26.05 -3.39 -9.36
C THR A 165 -26.10 -4.91 -9.30
N THR A 166 -27.04 -5.49 -10.04
CA THR A 166 -27.05 -6.92 -10.34
C THR A 166 -26.27 -7.25 -11.61
N GLN A 167 -25.91 -6.25 -12.42
CA GLN A 167 -25.19 -6.42 -13.68
C GLN A 167 -23.69 -6.72 -13.47
N ARG A 168 -23.10 -7.49 -14.38
CA ARG A 168 -21.67 -7.85 -14.38
C ARG A 168 -20.83 -6.80 -15.08
N GLU A 169 -21.35 -6.18 -16.13
CA GLU A 169 -20.63 -5.16 -16.89
C GLU A 169 -21.21 -3.78 -16.63
N PHE A 170 -20.34 -2.79 -16.42
CA PHE A 170 -20.72 -1.40 -16.16
C PHE A 170 -19.55 -0.45 -16.37
N TYR A 171 -19.83 0.84 -16.51
CA TYR A 171 -18.81 1.88 -16.40
C TYR A 171 -18.63 2.27 -14.93
N TRP A 172 -17.43 2.09 -14.37
CA TRP A 172 -17.10 2.57 -13.04
C TRP A 172 -16.50 3.97 -13.12
N GLN A 173 -17.15 4.95 -12.50
CA GLN A 173 -16.79 6.36 -12.58
C GLN A 173 -16.37 6.96 -11.22
N ALA A 174 -15.27 7.71 -11.23
CA ALA A 174 -14.77 8.49 -10.11
C ALA A 174 -15.34 9.91 -10.08
N GLU A 175 -15.13 10.64 -8.98
CA GLU A 175 -15.68 11.98 -8.76
C GLU A 175 -15.18 13.05 -9.76
N ASP A 176 -14.03 12.82 -10.41
CA ASP A 176 -13.45 13.73 -11.41
C ASP A 176 -13.94 13.44 -12.85
N GLY A 177 -14.86 12.49 -13.03
CA GLY A 177 -15.39 12.05 -14.32
C GLY A 177 -14.55 10.99 -15.02
N SER A 178 -13.39 10.60 -14.46
CA SER A 178 -12.65 9.43 -14.94
C SER A 178 -13.53 8.19 -14.85
N GLN A 179 -13.55 7.40 -15.92
CA GLN A 179 -14.33 6.16 -15.98
C GLN A 179 -13.53 5.03 -16.61
N VAL A 180 -13.79 3.81 -16.15
CA VAL A 180 -13.27 2.56 -16.73
C VAL A 180 -14.42 1.61 -17.03
N LEU A 181 -14.29 0.84 -18.12
CA LEU A 181 -15.21 -0.25 -18.44
C LEU A 181 -14.87 -1.46 -17.58
N THR A 182 -15.82 -1.91 -16.77
CA THR A 182 -15.58 -2.90 -15.73
C THR A 182 -16.33 -4.20 -16.01
N ALA A 183 -15.67 -5.33 -15.77
CA ALA A 183 -16.29 -6.64 -15.68
C ALA A 183 -16.17 -7.17 -14.24
N ASN A 184 -17.29 -7.30 -13.55
CA ASN A 184 -17.37 -7.88 -12.22
C ASN A 184 -17.64 -9.39 -12.31
N ILE A 185 -16.62 -10.19 -12.00
CA ILE A 185 -16.66 -11.65 -12.04
C ILE A 185 -17.33 -12.22 -10.77
N LYS A 186 -18.64 -11.95 -10.58
CA LYS A 186 -19.42 -12.22 -9.35
C LYS A 186 -19.29 -13.64 -8.77
N ASP A 187 -19.10 -14.65 -9.62
CA ASP A 187 -18.97 -16.05 -9.19
C ASP A 187 -17.52 -16.47 -8.91
N GLY A 188 -16.61 -15.50 -8.84
CA GLY A 188 -15.18 -15.71 -8.64
C GLY A 188 -14.43 -16.06 -9.93
N TYR A 189 -13.11 -15.93 -9.87
CA TYR A 189 -12.21 -16.29 -10.96
C TYR A 189 -12.12 -17.80 -11.17
N PHE A 190 -12.64 -18.62 -10.24
CA PHE A 190 -12.64 -20.08 -10.34
C PHE A 190 -13.90 -20.68 -10.98
N VAL A 191 -14.93 -19.88 -11.31
CA VAL A 191 -16.23 -20.40 -11.82
C VAL A 191 -16.07 -21.33 -13.03
N GLY A 192 -15.08 -21.06 -13.90
CA GLY A 192 -14.79 -21.86 -15.08
C GLY A 192 -14.17 -23.22 -14.82
N VAL A 193 -13.77 -23.54 -13.58
CA VAL A 193 -13.40 -24.90 -13.18
C VAL A 193 -14.55 -25.89 -13.42
N GLY A 194 -15.80 -25.42 -13.40
CA GLY A 194 -16.96 -26.19 -13.82
C GLY A 194 -16.83 -26.76 -15.24
N LEU A 195 -16.23 -26.02 -16.18
CA LEU A 195 -15.98 -26.50 -17.55
C LEU A 195 -15.12 -27.76 -17.57
N ILE A 196 -14.17 -27.85 -16.64
CA ILE A 196 -13.18 -28.92 -16.58
C ILE A 196 -13.73 -30.17 -15.91
N TYR A 197 -14.39 -30.02 -14.76
CA TYR A 197 -14.79 -31.17 -13.92
C TYR A 197 -16.29 -31.49 -13.92
N SER A 198 -17.13 -30.69 -14.58
CA SER A 198 -18.58 -30.94 -14.68
C SER A 198 -19.02 -31.08 -16.13
N ASP A 199 -19.96 -31.99 -16.39
CA ASP A 199 -20.63 -32.15 -17.69
C ASP A 199 -21.95 -31.35 -17.78
N ASP A 200 -22.34 -30.62 -16.72
CA ASP A 200 -23.54 -29.78 -16.71
C ASP A 200 -23.30 -28.41 -17.38
N ALA A 201 -23.13 -28.45 -18.70
CA ALA A 201 -22.89 -27.26 -19.51
C ALA A 201 -24.01 -26.20 -19.42
N PRO A 202 -25.32 -26.57 -19.44
CA PRO A 202 -26.39 -25.60 -19.28
C PRO A 202 -26.36 -24.87 -17.93
N ALA A 203 -26.04 -25.56 -16.83
CA ALA A 203 -25.93 -24.92 -15.52
C ALA A 203 -24.79 -23.90 -15.48
N LEU A 204 -23.61 -24.24 -15.99
CA LEU A 204 -22.47 -23.31 -16.00
C LEU A 204 -22.78 -22.05 -16.82
N VAL A 205 -23.33 -22.21 -18.03
CA VAL A 205 -23.69 -21.06 -18.87
C VAL A 205 -24.79 -20.21 -18.21
N LYS A 206 -25.77 -20.84 -17.56
CA LYS A 206 -26.79 -20.12 -16.81
C LYS A 206 -26.19 -19.28 -15.68
N THR A 207 -25.21 -19.81 -14.95
CA THR A 207 -24.52 -19.08 -13.87
C THR A 207 -23.84 -17.82 -14.41
N ILE A 208 -22.98 -17.94 -15.42
CA ILE A 208 -22.25 -16.78 -15.96
C ILE A 208 -23.15 -15.81 -16.74
N ALA A 209 -24.26 -16.28 -17.30
CA ALA A 209 -25.23 -15.42 -17.98
C ALA A 209 -26.11 -14.62 -17.00
N ALA A 210 -26.23 -15.06 -15.74
CA ALA A 210 -27.02 -14.34 -14.75
C ALA A 210 -26.36 -12.99 -14.44
N GLY A 211 -27.02 -11.88 -14.80
CA GLY A 211 -26.49 -10.53 -14.63
C GLY A 211 -25.58 -10.05 -15.78
N ALA A 212 -25.34 -10.86 -16.81
CA ALA A 212 -24.65 -10.37 -18.01
C ALA A 212 -25.55 -9.38 -18.77
N THR A 213 -24.94 -8.35 -19.33
CA THR A 213 -25.62 -7.25 -20.06
C THR A 213 -25.82 -7.54 -21.54
N GLY A 214 -25.11 -8.52 -22.09
CA GLY A 214 -25.11 -8.84 -23.52
C GLY A 214 -24.99 -10.34 -23.82
N ALA A 215 -24.72 -10.65 -25.09
CA ALA A 215 -24.55 -12.02 -25.57
C ALA A 215 -23.14 -12.57 -25.34
N ASP A 216 -22.16 -11.70 -25.15
CA ASP A 216 -20.78 -12.01 -24.80
C ASP A 216 -20.67 -12.24 -23.28
N LEU A 217 -20.29 -13.45 -22.90
CA LEU A 217 -20.19 -13.93 -21.53
C LEU A 217 -18.73 -14.21 -21.20
N LEU A 218 -18.32 -13.82 -20.00
CA LEU A 218 -16.97 -14.04 -19.51
C LEU A 218 -16.90 -15.33 -18.67
N LEU A 219 -15.94 -16.21 -18.96
CA LEU A 219 -15.70 -17.43 -18.20
C LEU A 219 -14.22 -17.56 -17.83
N PRO A 220 -13.80 -17.10 -16.63
CA PRO A 220 -12.45 -17.32 -16.15
C PRO A 220 -12.29 -18.79 -15.73
N VAL A 221 -11.33 -19.49 -16.33
CA VAL A 221 -10.97 -20.89 -16.04
C VAL A 221 -9.61 -20.90 -15.36
N GLY A 222 -9.62 -21.07 -14.05
CA GLY A 222 -8.43 -21.02 -13.20
C GLY A 222 -8.80 -21.13 -11.73
N GLY A 223 -7.88 -20.76 -10.85
CA GLY A 223 -8.04 -20.83 -9.40
C GLY A 223 -6.70 -20.64 -8.71
N ASP A 224 -6.70 -20.71 -7.37
CA ASP A 224 -5.50 -20.50 -6.55
C ASP A 224 -4.45 -21.58 -6.84
N GLN A 225 -3.27 -21.14 -7.28
CA GLN A 225 -2.12 -21.97 -7.64
C GLN A 225 -2.48 -23.18 -8.51
N ARG A 226 -3.46 -23.00 -9.41
CA ARG A 226 -4.02 -24.10 -10.18
C ARG A 226 -3.15 -24.40 -11.41
N TYR A 227 -2.85 -25.68 -11.59
CA TYR A 227 -2.13 -26.17 -12.76
C TYR A 227 -2.89 -25.91 -14.07
N ILE A 228 -2.17 -25.97 -15.18
CA ILE A 228 -2.70 -25.78 -16.53
C ILE A 228 -3.63 -26.93 -16.96
N ASP A 229 -4.82 -26.60 -17.50
CA ASP A 229 -5.69 -27.59 -18.13
C ASP A 229 -5.30 -27.90 -19.57
N PHE A 230 -4.47 -28.93 -19.76
CA PHE A 230 -4.11 -29.40 -21.10
C PHE A 230 -5.30 -29.91 -21.94
N ASN A 231 -6.41 -30.30 -21.29
CA ASN A 231 -7.62 -30.80 -21.96
C ASN A 231 -8.69 -29.72 -22.19
N LEU A 232 -8.39 -28.43 -21.98
CA LEU A 232 -9.34 -27.31 -22.07
C LEU A 232 -10.16 -27.35 -23.38
N ARG A 233 -9.50 -27.52 -24.52
CA ARG A 233 -10.16 -27.57 -25.84
C ARG A 233 -11.11 -28.75 -25.99
N ASP A 234 -10.76 -29.91 -25.45
CA ASP A 234 -11.62 -31.10 -25.48
C ASP A 234 -12.88 -30.87 -24.64
N ARG A 235 -12.74 -30.24 -23.48
CA ARG A 235 -13.86 -29.86 -22.62
C ARG A 235 -14.78 -28.83 -23.29
N MET A 236 -14.21 -27.82 -23.94
CA MET A 236 -14.97 -26.86 -24.74
C MET A 236 -15.71 -27.54 -25.92
N ASN A 237 -15.08 -28.51 -26.58
CA ASN A 237 -15.72 -29.28 -27.65
C ASN A 237 -16.93 -30.07 -27.15
N LEU A 238 -16.83 -30.70 -25.98
CA LEU A 238 -17.95 -31.39 -25.35
C LEU A 238 -19.10 -30.42 -25.05
N TYR A 239 -18.80 -29.26 -24.47
CA TYR A 239 -19.81 -28.25 -24.16
C TYR A 239 -20.51 -27.72 -25.42
N ARG A 240 -19.77 -27.49 -26.51
CA ARG A 240 -20.34 -27.07 -27.81
C ARG A 240 -21.32 -28.10 -28.40
N GLN A 241 -21.16 -29.39 -28.13
CA GLN A 241 -22.11 -30.42 -28.58
C GLN A 241 -23.44 -30.37 -27.83
N VAL A 242 -23.44 -29.86 -26.59
CA VAL A 242 -24.61 -29.81 -25.71
C VAL A 242 -25.31 -28.44 -25.78
N LEU A 243 -24.60 -27.39 -26.20
CA LEU A 243 -25.07 -26.01 -26.25
C LEU A 243 -25.16 -25.49 -27.71
N PRO A 244 -26.25 -25.79 -28.45
CA PRO A 244 -26.36 -25.45 -29.87
C PRO A 244 -26.32 -23.92 -30.15
N ASP A 245 -26.76 -23.11 -29.18
CA ASP A 245 -26.87 -21.65 -29.30
C ASP A 245 -25.72 -20.89 -28.61
N THR A 246 -24.69 -21.60 -28.16
CA THR A 246 -23.55 -21.02 -27.44
C THR A 246 -22.24 -21.35 -28.15
N GLU A 247 -21.50 -20.33 -28.55
CA GLU A 247 -20.14 -20.44 -29.02
C GLU A 247 -19.16 -20.31 -27.86
N LEU A 248 -18.29 -21.31 -27.67
CA LEU A 248 -17.18 -21.23 -26.71
C LEU A 248 -15.88 -21.05 -27.49
N GLU A 249 -15.08 -20.04 -27.14
CA GLU A 249 -13.75 -19.81 -27.70
C GLU A 249 -12.71 -19.55 -26.60
N GLU A 250 -11.47 -19.97 -26.83
CA GLU A 250 -10.34 -19.52 -26.01
C GLU A 250 -10.13 -18.03 -26.31
N SER A 251 -10.25 -17.20 -25.28
CA SER A 251 -10.23 -15.75 -25.42
C SER A 251 -9.30 -15.11 -24.37
N ASN A 252 -9.21 -13.79 -24.41
CA ASN A 252 -8.53 -12.94 -23.46
C ASN A 252 -9.45 -11.77 -23.03
N TYR A 253 -9.08 -11.06 -21.96
CA TYR A 253 -9.84 -9.90 -21.47
C TYR A 253 -9.92 -8.74 -22.46
N PRO A 254 -8.84 -8.32 -23.16
CA PRO A 254 -8.94 -7.29 -24.18
C PRO A 254 -9.97 -7.61 -25.28
N GLY A 255 -10.02 -8.86 -25.74
CA GLY A 255 -10.99 -9.34 -26.72
C GLY A 255 -12.43 -9.33 -26.20
N PHE A 256 -12.64 -9.68 -24.93
CA PHE A 256 -13.96 -9.57 -24.28
C PHE A 256 -14.41 -8.10 -24.19
N PHE A 257 -13.55 -7.21 -23.69
CA PHE A 257 -13.89 -5.79 -23.58
C PHE A 257 -14.14 -5.13 -24.94
N GLU A 258 -13.39 -5.51 -25.96
CA GLU A 258 -13.62 -5.05 -27.34
C GLU A 258 -14.99 -5.50 -27.87
N ALA A 259 -15.46 -6.70 -27.49
CA ALA A 259 -16.78 -7.21 -27.88
C ALA A 259 -17.93 -6.45 -27.22
N ILE A 260 -17.75 -5.97 -25.97
CA ILE A 260 -18.82 -5.30 -25.21
C ILE A 260 -18.74 -3.77 -25.21
N LYS A 261 -17.72 -3.15 -25.82
CA LYS A 261 -17.45 -1.70 -25.68
C LYS A 261 -18.57 -0.78 -26.21
N GLU A 262 -19.37 -1.26 -27.17
CA GLU A 262 -20.48 -0.52 -27.77
C GLU A 262 -21.83 -0.85 -27.09
N ASN A 263 -21.83 -1.69 -26.06
CA ASN A 263 -23.05 -2.03 -25.33
C ASN A 263 -23.53 -0.82 -24.51
N GLU A 264 -24.85 -0.67 -24.38
CA GLU A 264 -25.44 0.29 -23.46
C GLU A 264 -25.32 -0.24 -22.02
N LEU A 265 -24.34 0.29 -21.28
CA LEU A 265 -24.02 -0.14 -19.91
C LEU A 265 -24.33 0.95 -18.88
N PRO A 266 -24.75 0.60 -17.66
CA PRO A 266 -24.97 1.57 -16.61
C PRO A 266 -23.65 2.17 -16.13
N THR A 267 -23.70 3.41 -15.65
CA THR A 267 -22.59 4.04 -14.93
C THR A 267 -22.81 3.88 -13.43
N ILE A 268 -21.78 3.42 -12.73
CA ILE A 268 -21.78 3.17 -11.28
C ILE A 268 -20.64 3.97 -10.66
N THR A 269 -20.90 4.55 -9.49
CA THR A 269 -19.94 5.36 -8.75
C THR A 269 -19.81 4.83 -7.33
N GLY A 270 -18.64 5.05 -6.72
CA GLY A 270 -18.42 4.78 -5.30
C GLY A 270 -17.35 3.75 -5.03
N GLU A 271 -17.20 3.45 -3.75
CA GLU A 271 -16.28 2.47 -3.20
C GLU A 271 -17.00 1.13 -3.06
N PHE A 272 -16.38 0.04 -3.50
CA PHE A 272 -16.98 -1.29 -3.50
C PHE A 272 -16.42 -2.11 -2.34
N ILE A 273 -17.02 -1.94 -1.17
CA ILE A 273 -16.63 -2.57 0.11
C ILE A 273 -17.78 -3.32 0.77
N SER A 274 -18.69 -3.88 -0.02
CA SER A 274 -19.78 -4.70 0.53
C SER A 274 -19.41 -6.18 0.56
N SER A 275 -19.70 -6.83 1.69
CA SER A 275 -19.59 -8.28 1.84
C SER A 275 -20.85 -9.06 1.44
N ALA A 276 -21.86 -8.38 0.87
CA ALA A 276 -23.18 -8.97 0.62
C ALA A 276 -23.18 -10.12 -0.41
N VAL A 277 -22.30 -10.04 -1.41
CA VAL A 277 -22.23 -11.01 -2.54
C VAL A 277 -20.95 -11.84 -2.49
N SER A 278 -19.87 -11.31 -1.91
CA SER A 278 -18.56 -11.93 -1.79
C SER A 278 -17.89 -11.49 -0.49
N LYS A 279 -17.11 -12.35 0.16
CA LYS A 279 -16.33 -11.92 1.34
C LYS A 279 -15.34 -10.81 0.96
N ILE A 280 -15.13 -9.84 1.82
CA ILE A 280 -14.11 -8.77 1.67
C ILE A 280 -13.29 -8.58 2.95
N HIS A 281 -13.45 -9.49 3.93
CA HIS A 281 -12.64 -9.52 5.16
C HIS A 281 -12.43 -8.15 5.83
N ARG A 282 -13.51 -7.43 6.12
CA ARG A 282 -13.44 -5.99 6.46
C ARG A 282 -12.63 -5.67 7.72
N SER A 283 -12.52 -6.61 8.66
CA SER A 283 -11.73 -6.47 9.88
C SER A 283 -10.25 -6.82 9.70
N ILE A 284 -9.83 -7.27 8.50
CA ILE A 284 -8.43 -7.61 8.21
C ILE A 284 -7.47 -6.41 8.37
N TYR A 285 -8.01 -5.18 8.35
CA TYR A 285 -7.25 -3.96 8.54
C TYR A 285 -6.59 -3.85 9.94
N SER A 286 -7.14 -4.52 10.96
CA SER A 286 -6.56 -4.57 12.30
C SER A 286 -5.62 -5.77 12.54
N SER A 287 -5.65 -6.78 11.66
CA SER A 287 -4.75 -7.92 11.74
C SER A 287 -3.29 -7.47 11.58
N ARG A 288 -2.37 -7.94 12.43
CA ARG A 288 -0.94 -7.60 12.37
C ARG A 288 -0.68 -6.09 12.29
N TYR A 289 -1.09 -5.35 13.33
CA TYR A 289 -0.82 -3.91 13.45
C TYR A 289 0.66 -3.56 13.23
N ASP A 290 1.58 -4.42 13.64
CA ASP A 290 3.02 -4.29 13.41
C ASP A 290 3.35 -4.10 11.92
N HIS A 291 2.71 -4.87 11.03
CA HIS A 291 2.88 -4.73 9.59
C HIS A 291 2.32 -3.40 9.07
N LYS A 292 1.10 -3.02 9.49
CA LYS A 292 0.45 -1.76 9.07
C LYS A 292 1.24 -0.54 9.52
N TYR A 293 1.78 -0.58 10.74
CA TYR A 293 2.64 0.47 11.28
C TYR A 293 3.94 0.62 10.49
N LEU A 294 4.63 -0.49 10.21
CA LEU A 294 5.85 -0.48 9.41
C LEU A 294 5.59 0.00 7.97
N ASN A 295 4.47 -0.43 7.37
CA ASN A 295 4.04 0.05 6.07
C ASN A 295 3.88 1.58 6.06
N ASP A 296 3.02 2.13 6.92
CA ASP A 296 2.75 3.58 6.97
C ASP A 296 4.03 4.38 7.26
N LYS A 297 4.90 3.88 8.16
CA LYS A 297 6.19 4.49 8.49
C LYS A 297 7.08 4.63 7.24
N VAL A 298 7.24 3.55 6.47
CA VAL A 298 8.14 3.55 5.32
C VAL A 298 7.51 4.24 4.12
N GLU A 299 6.22 4.04 3.82
CA GLU A 299 5.51 4.77 2.76
C GLU A 299 5.61 6.29 2.97
N ARG A 300 5.30 6.78 4.17
CA ARG A 300 5.41 8.22 4.47
C ARG A 300 6.83 8.72 4.29
N ARG A 301 7.84 7.94 4.69
CA ARG A 301 9.24 8.33 4.50
C ARG A 301 9.60 8.39 3.02
N MET A 302 9.17 7.41 2.22
CA MET A 302 9.43 7.40 0.79
C MET A 302 8.79 8.60 0.08
N ILE A 303 7.49 8.80 0.31
CA ILE A 303 6.67 9.82 -0.36
C ILE A 303 7.05 11.23 0.10
N TYR A 304 7.17 11.44 1.41
CA TYR A 304 7.31 12.78 1.98
C TYR A 304 8.73 13.17 2.36
N GLN A 305 9.73 12.26 2.26
CA GLN A 305 11.11 12.58 2.63
C GLN A 305 12.11 12.15 1.55
N VAL A 306 12.21 10.85 1.25
CA VAL A 306 13.26 10.32 0.36
C VAL A 306 13.18 10.93 -1.03
N GLU A 307 12.03 10.83 -1.69
CA GLU A 307 11.89 11.35 -3.05
C GLU A 307 12.00 12.87 -3.14
N PRO A 308 11.35 13.66 -2.26
CA PRO A 308 11.60 15.11 -2.21
C PRO A 308 13.06 15.46 -1.97
N LEU A 309 13.75 14.76 -1.05
CA LEU A 309 15.19 14.99 -0.80
C LEU A 309 16.04 14.63 -2.01
N MET A 310 15.69 13.58 -2.77
CA MET A 310 16.40 13.25 -4.01
C MET A 310 16.27 14.37 -5.04
N VAL A 311 15.08 14.95 -5.22
CA VAL A 311 14.86 16.11 -6.10
C VAL A 311 15.62 17.34 -5.60
N MET A 312 15.63 17.58 -4.29
CA MET A 312 16.43 18.66 -3.69
C MET A 312 17.93 18.46 -3.91
N ALA A 313 18.42 17.22 -3.76
CA ALA A 313 19.82 16.87 -3.97
C ALA A 313 20.26 17.04 -5.43
N GLU A 314 19.38 16.73 -6.39
CA GLU A 314 19.63 16.95 -7.82
C GLU A 314 19.88 18.43 -8.14
N LYS A 315 19.13 19.35 -7.51
CA LYS A 315 19.38 20.80 -7.62
C LYS A 315 20.75 21.24 -7.08
N CYS A 316 21.33 20.46 -6.18
CA CYS A 316 22.70 20.65 -5.67
C CYS A 316 23.76 19.90 -6.50
N GLY A 317 23.39 19.32 -7.65
CA GLY A 317 24.31 18.58 -8.51
C GLY A 317 24.61 17.15 -8.03
N ILE A 318 23.78 16.59 -7.14
CA ILE A 318 23.89 15.20 -6.67
C ILE A 318 22.85 14.36 -7.42
N PRO A 319 23.24 13.53 -8.39
CA PRO A 319 22.29 12.72 -9.14
C PRO A 319 21.60 11.70 -8.24
N TYR A 320 20.29 11.60 -8.35
CA TYR A 320 19.53 10.61 -7.61
C TYR A 320 19.84 9.18 -8.10
N LYS A 321 19.55 8.18 -7.26
CA LYS A 321 19.92 6.77 -7.49
C LYS A 321 18.66 5.92 -7.70
N GLN A 322 18.17 5.85 -8.94
CA GLN A 322 16.95 5.11 -9.32
C GLN A 322 16.94 3.67 -8.77
N GLY A 323 18.05 2.93 -8.88
CA GLY A 323 18.08 1.53 -8.41
C GLY A 323 17.85 1.36 -6.89
N LEU A 324 18.15 2.36 -6.06
CA LEU A 324 17.80 2.32 -4.64
C LEU A 324 16.30 2.58 -4.44
N LEU A 325 15.74 3.50 -5.20
CA LEU A 325 14.31 3.80 -5.20
C LEU A 325 13.50 2.57 -5.62
N ASP A 326 13.88 1.94 -6.73
CA ASP A 326 13.25 0.74 -7.26
C ASP A 326 13.33 -0.41 -6.25
N ARG A 327 14.48 -0.62 -5.60
CA ARG A 327 14.63 -1.66 -4.58
C ARG A 327 13.65 -1.46 -3.41
N ILE A 328 13.54 -0.25 -2.88
CA ILE A 328 12.65 0.03 -1.75
C ILE A 328 11.19 -0.14 -2.16
N TRP A 329 10.78 0.41 -3.30
CA TRP A 329 9.41 0.25 -3.79
C TRP A 329 9.07 -1.20 -4.14
N LYS A 330 10.00 -1.99 -4.69
CA LYS A 330 9.80 -3.43 -4.87
C LYS A 330 9.62 -4.16 -3.54
N LEU A 331 10.43 -3.86 -2.52
CA LEU A 331 10.27 -4.45 -1.17
C LEU A 331 8.90 -4.12 -0.57
N LEU A 332 8.47 -2.85 -0.66
CA LEU A 332 7.14 -2.42 -0.20
C LEU A 332 6.02 -3.08 -0.98
N ASN A 333 6.05 -3.01 -2.31
CA ASN A 333 4.96 -3.52 -3.13
C ASN A 333 4.83 -5.05 -3.05
N LYS A 334 5.93 -5.78 -2.83
CA LYS A 334 5.84 -7.21 -2.49
C LYS A 334 5.13 -7.45 -1.14
N ASN A 335 5.24 -6.53 -0.18
CA ASN A 335 4.47 -6.57 1.07
C ASN A 335 3.03 -6.03 0.90
N HIS A 336 2.72 -5.42 -0.24
CA HIS A 336 1.40 -4.88 -0.57
C HIS A 336 0.48 -5.87 -1.28
N ALA A 337 0.99 -7.04 -1.69
CA ALA A 337 0.12 -8.14 -2.13
C ALA A 337 -0.97 -8.37 -1.08
N HIS A 338 -2.21 -8.61 -1.50
CA HIS A 338 -3.39 -8.53 -0.64
C HIS A 338 -3.28 -9.40 0.62
N ASP A 339 -2.77 -10.64 0.52
CA ASP A 339 -2.53 -11.49 1.69
C ASP A 339 -1.44 -10.93 2.62
N SER A 340 -0.32 -10.44 2.07
CA SER A 340 0.79 -9.84 2.82
C SER A 340 0.34 -8.58 3.57
N ALA A 341 -0.38 -7.69 2.87
CA ALA A 341 -0.92 -6.43 3.41
C ALA A 341 -2.01 -6.71 4.45
N GLY A 342 -2.88 -7.68 4.17
CA GLY A 342 -3.92 -8.19 5.06
C GLY A 342 -3.35 -8.80 6.33
N GLY A 343 -2.17 -9.42 6.28
CA GLY A 343 -1.57 -10.08 7.45
C GLY A 343 -2.23 -11.42 7.78
N CYS A 344 -2.91 -12.03 6.80
CA CYS A 344 -3.61 -13.30 6.91
C CYS A 344 -2.72 -14.53 6.60
N ASN A 345 -1.45 -14.44 6.94
CA ASN A 345 -0.43 -15.42 6.57
C ASN A 345 0.00 -16.31 7.74
N SER A 346 0.72 -17.38 7.42
CA SER A 346 1.43 -18.17 8.44
C SER A 346 2.51 -17.34 9.15
N ASP A 347 2.87 -17.71 10.39
CA ASP A 347 3.93 -17.03 11.14
C ASP A 347 5.28 -17.02 10.40
N LYS A 348 5.63 -18.12 9.72
CA LYS A 348 6.88 -18.20 8.97
C LYS A 348 6.87 -17.20 7.78
N THR A 349 5.72 -16.99 7.15
CA THR A 349 5.54 -16.01 6.08
C THR A 349 5.61 -14.60 6.64
N ASN A 350 4.93 -14.34 7.76
CA ASN A 350 4.95 -13.03 8.45
C ASN A 350 6.37 -12.62 8.89
N LEU A 351 7.23 -13.56 9.28
CA LEU A 351 8.65 -13.28 9.56
C LEU A 351 9.40 -12.74 8.34
N ILE A 352 9.13 -13.27 7.14
CA ILE A 352 9.74 -12.79 5.89
C ILE A 352 9.18 -11.43 5.48
N ILE A 353 7.86 -11.21 5.62
CA ILE A 353 7.21 -9.91 5.40
C ILE A 353 7.84 -8.84 6.30
N THR A 354 7.98 -9.15 7.59
CA THR A 354 8.62 -8.26 8.57
C THR A 354 10.06 -7.94 8.19
N ALA A 355 10.84 -8.95 7.78
CA ALA A 355 12.22 -8.74 7.33
C ALA A 355 12.30 -7.79 6.12
N ARG A 356 11.37 -7.89 5.15
CA ARG A 356 11.28 -6.95 4.02
C ARG A 356 10.95 -5.53 4.46
N TYR A 357 10.04 -5.36 5.41
CA TYR A 357 9.77 -4.03 5.99
C TYR A 357 11.00 -3.45 6.70
N VAL A 358 11.72 -4.27 7.47
CA VAL A 358 12.94 -3.84 8.15
C VAL A 358 14.02 -3.41 7.15
N GLU A 359 14.21 -4.17 6.07
CA GLU A 359 15.14 -3.80 5.01
C GLU A 359 14.74 -2.48 4.33
N ALA A 360 13.46 -2.33 3.99
CA ALA A 360 12.92 -1.11 3.39
C ALA A 360 13.07 0.11 4.34
N ASP A 361 12.81 -0.08 5.64
CA ASP A 361 13.04 0.93 6.68
C ASP A 361 14.51 1.34 6.74
N GLN A 362 15.43 0.38 6.74
CA GLN A 362 16.88 0.60 6.76
C GLN A 362 17.39 1.38 5.56
N LEU A 363 17.00 0.97 4.36
CA LEU A 363 17.38 1.67 3.13
C LEU A 363 16.82 3.09 3.11
N SER A 364 15.55 3.26 3.48
CA SER A 364 14.88 4.56 3.39
C SER A 364 15.34 5.56 4.46
N TYR A 365 15.57 5.16 5.72
CA TYR A 365 16.14 6.10 6.71
C TYR A 365 17.60 6.43 6.37
N SER A 366 18.38 5.46 5.88
CA SER A 366 19.77 5.70 5.49
C SER A 366 19.87 6.67 4.31
N LEU A 367 18.90 6.65 3.39
CA LEU A 367 18.79 7.63 2.32
C LEU A 367 18.48 9.03 2.86
N VAL A 368 17.54 9.16 3.81
CA VAL A 368 17.25 10.46 4.44
C VAL A 368 18.50 11.03 5.13
N ASP A 369 19.18 10.22 5.94
CA ASP A 369 20.40 10.62 6.64
C ASP A 369 21.51 11.03 5.66
N TYR A 370 21.70 10.25 4.59
CA TYR A 370 22.71 10.54 3.59
C TYR A 370 22.39 11.81 2.81
N LEU A 371 21.16 11.96 2.31
CA LEU A 371 20.77 13.08 1.45
C LEU A 371 20.74 14.38 2.23
N THR A 372 20.19 14.41 3.45
CA THR A 372 20.20 15.63 4.27
C THR A 372 21.62 16.09 4.58
N ARG A 373 22.53 15.17 4.90
CA ARG A 373 23.96 15.47 5.08
C ARG A 373 24.59 16.00 3.79
N LYS A 374 24.40 15.31 2.67
CA LYS A 374 25.02 15.70 1.39
C LYS A 374 24.51 17.01 0.85
N ILE A 375 23.21 17.29 0.97
CA ILE A 375 22.66 18.59 0.64
C ILE A 375 23.29 19.66 1.54
N SER A 376 23.36 19.43 2.85
CA SER A 376 23.95 20.37 3.81
C SER A 376 25.42 20.68 3.52
N GLU A 377 26.22 19.68 3.14
CA GLU A 377 27.64 19.80 2.77
C GLU A 377 27.85 20.49 1.39
N SER A 378 26.88 20.38 0.47
CA SER A 378 27.04 20.82 -0.93
C SER A 378 26.47 22.23 -1.20
N ARG A 379 26.06 22.97 -0.17
CA ARG A 379 25.57 24.35 -0.32
C ARG A 379 26.72 25.29 -0.71
N VAL A 380 26.37 26.38 -1.40
CA VAL A 380 27.36 27.39 -1.85
C VAL A 380 28.04 28.10 -0.69
N GLN A 381 27.31 28.33 0.41
CA GLN A 381 27.81 28.92 1.65
C GLN A 381 27.58 27.90 2.76
N VAL A 382 28.66 27.39 3.32
CA VAL A 382 28.65 26.44 4.45
C VAL A 382 29.64 26.94 5.48
N SER A 383 29.18 27.10 6.71
CA SER A 383 30.02 27.33 7.88
C SER A 383 30.12 26.05 8.71
N GLU A 384 31.23 25.90 9.44
CA GLU A 384 31.37 24.79 10.39
C GLU A 384 30.39 24.96 11.56
N GLY A 385 29.79 23.87 12.03
CA GLY A 385 28.88 23.91 13.18
C GLY A 385 27.48 24.45 12.88
N GLU A 386 26.98 24.30 11.65
CA GLU A 386 25.60 24.64 11.31
C GLU A 386 24.62 23.50 11.61
N LEU A 387 23.44 23.86 12.14
CA LEU A 387 22.25 23.01 12.21
C LEU A 387 21.35 23.35 11.03
N VAL A 388 21.11 22.38 10.15
CA VAL A 388 20.24 22.54 8.97
C VAL A 388 18.92 21.82 9.20
N ILE A 389 17.82 22.54 9.02
CA ILE A 389 16.45 22.03 9.17
C ILE A 389 15.77 22.02 7.81
N PHE A 390 15.27 20.86 7.40
CA PHE A 390 14.65 20.64 6.10
C PHE A 390 13.12 20.67 6.18
N ASN A 391 12.48 21.17 5.11
CA ASN A 391 11.07 21.00 4.82
C ASN A 391 10.92 20.39 3.43
N THR A 392 10.51 19.13 3.41
CA THR A 392 10.30 18.33 2.20
C THR A 392 8.86 18.40 1.69
N LEU A 393 7.99 19.18 2.33
CA LEU A 393 6.60 19.38 1.92
C LEU A 393 6.47 20.51 0.90
N PRO A 394 5.43 20.50 0.05
CA PRO A 394 5.21 21.54 -0.97
C PRO A 394 4.55 22.82 -0.43
N TRP A 395 4.49 23.00 0.90
CA TRP A 395 4.02 24.23 1.55
C TRP A 395 4.97 24.64 2.69
N THR A 396 4.94 25.92 3.06
CA THR A 396 5.71 26.45 4.21
C THR A 396 5.25 25.76 5.49
N THR A 397 6.21 25.28 6.28
CA THR A 397 5.93 24.66 7.58
C THR A 397 6.51 25.51 8.68
N LYS A 398 5.65 25.93 9.62
CA LYS A 398 6.06 26.52 10.90
C LYS A 398 5.75 25.54 12.02
N LYS A 399 6.79 25.00 12.68
CA LYS A 399 6.64 23.94 13.69
C LYS A 399 7.73 24.04 14.76
N VAL A 400 7.39 23.66 15.99
CA VAL A 400 8.37 23.36 17.05
C VAL A 400 8.99 21.99 16.78
N ILE A 401 10.29 21.99 16.49
CA ILE A 401 11.08 20.81 16.15
C ILE A 401 11.90 20.42 17.35
N LYS A 402 11.86 19.12 17.67
CA LYS A 402 12.73 18.50 18.66
C LYS A 402 13.92 17.87 17.95
N CYS A 403 15.14 18.28 18.29
CA CYS A 403 16.36 17.75 17.69
C CYS A 403 17.49 17.60 18.72
N GLU A 404 18.51 16.81 18.37
CA GLU A 404 19.74 16.69 19.15
C GLU A 404 20.90 17.34 18.42
N VAL A 405 21.71 18.12 19.14
CA VAL A 405 22.91 18.78 18.60
C VAL A 405 24.11 18.39 19.45
N SER A 406 25.14 17.84 18.80
CA SER A 406 26.39 17.44 19.46
C SER A 406 27.45 18.53 19.32
N THR A 407 28.03 18.99 20.43
CA THR A 407 29.10 20.00 20.44
C THR A 407 30.21 19.68 21.44
N HIS A 408 31.33 20.41 21.37
CA HIS A 408 32.38 20.33 22.40
C HIS A 408 32.10 21.19 23.64
N PHE A 409 31.01 21.95 23.64
CA PHE A 409 30.71 22.97 24.63
C PHE A 409 29.52 22.56 25.50
N ALA A 410 29.56 22.90 26.80
CA ALA A 410 28.48 22.56 27.71
C ALA A 410 27.23 23.46 27.56
N ALA A 411 27.35 24.57 26.84
CA ALA A 411 26.29 25.54 26.62
C ALA A 411 26.38 26.13 25.21
N ILE A 412 25.23 26.26 24.56
CA ILE A 412 25.13 26.72 23.17
C ILE A 412 24.04 27.80 22.99
N ALA A 413 24.13 28.52 21.89
CA ALA A 413 23.02 29.27 21.31
C ALA A 413 22.91 28.99 19.80
N LEU A 414 21.76 29.33 19.23
CA LEU A 414 21.54 29.26 17.79
C LEU A 414 21.44 30.69 17.24
N GLU A 415 22.11 30.95 16.13
CA GLU A 415 22.04 32.22 15.41
C GLU A 415 21.60 32.01 13.96
N LYS A 416 20.83 32.96 13.43
CA LYS A 416 20.48 33.03 12.01
C LYS A 416 20.76 34.44 11.53
N ASP A 417 21.56 34.57 10.48
CA ASP A 417 21.97 35.88 9.91
C ASP A 417 22.55 36.84 10.97
N GLY A 418 23.31 36.30 11.93
CA GLY A 418 23.93 37.04 13.03
C GLY A 418 22.98 37.42 14.18
N VAL A 419 21.75 36.94 14.18
CA VAL A 419 20.74 37.19 15.22
C VAL A 419 20.48 35.91 16.02
N THR A 420 20.57 35.98 17.35
CA THR A 420 20.23 34.85 18.22
C THR A 420 18.75 34.48 18.10
N VAL A 421 18.48 33.20 17.87
CA VAL A 421 17.14 32.62 17.73
C VAL A 421 16.72 32.01 19.07
N PRO A 422 15.45 32.17 19.49
CA PRO A 422 14.92 31.47 20.65
C PRO A 422 15.05 29.96 20.50
N VAL A 423 15.67 29.31 21.48
CA VAL A 423 15.83 27.86 21.56
C VAL A 423 15.62 27.42 22.99
N GLU A 424 14.98 26.28 23.16
CA GLU A 424 14.79 25.68 24.47
C GLU A 424 15.54 24.35 24.57
N CYS A 425 16.62 24.33 25.33
CA CYS A 425 17.37 23.12 25.70
C CYS A 425 16.67 22.32 26.83
N LEU A 426 16.02 21.20 26.49
CA LEU A 426 15.39 20.30 27.44
C LEU A 426 16.40 19.61 28.37
N GLN A 427 17.50 19.13 27.78
CA GLN A 427 18.55 18.44 28.51
C GLN A 427 19.90 18.62 27.81
N THR A 428 20.97 18.66 28.60
CA THR A 428 22.34 18.49 28.08
C THR A 428 22.98 17.30 28.78
N ARG A 429 23.47 16.34 28.00
CA ARG A 429 24.19 15.17 28.50
C ARG A 429 25.64 15.21 28.04
N LYS A 430 26.56 14.85 28.94
CA LYS A 430 27.98 14.72 28.63
C LYS A 430 28.26 13.29 28.18
N GLU A 431 28.74 13.16 26.96
CA GLU A 431 29.07 11.88 26.33
C GLU A 431 30.58 11.72 26.15
N SER A 432 31.03 10.47 26.06
CA SER A 432 32.43 10.11 25.87
C SER A 432 32.69 9.79 24.40
N ASN A 433 33.69 10.41 23.79
CA ASN A 433 34.14 10.06 22.43
C ASN A 433 35.24 8.98 22.43
N ARG A 434 35.45 8.28 23.56
CA ARG A 434 36.49 7.27 23.68
C ARG A 434 36.29 6.17 22.65
N SER A 435 37.36 5.89 21.91
CA SER A 435 37.48 4.63 21.18
C SER A 435 37.54 3.47 22.18
N ILE A 436 36.69 2.45 22.01
CA ILE A 436 36.75 1.22 22.80
C ILE A 436 38.10 0.54 22.48
N ARG A 437 39.08 0.71 23.37
CA ARG A 437 40.42 0.11 23.26
C ARG A 437 40.67 -0.83 24.44
N ARG A 438 41.45 -1.89 24.22
CA ARG A 438 41.78 -2.93 25.22
C ARG A 438 42.56 -2.43 26.46
N LYS A 439 43.10 -1.21 26.46
CA LYS A 439 43.82 -0.64 27.61
C LYS A 439 43.17 0.68 28.03
N GLU A 440 42.83 0.79 29.31
CA GLU A 440 42.40 2.04 29.92
C GLU A 440 43.56 3.04 29.88
N VAL A 441 43.35 4.16 29.20
CA VAL A 441 44.21 5.35 29.28
C VAL A 441 43.45 6.36 30.15
N ALA A 442 44.16 7.01 31.06
CA ALA A 442 43.59 7.97 32.01
C ALA A 442 42.74 9.06 31.33
N ASP A 443 41.73 9.54 32.06
CA ASP A 443 40.75 10.54 31.64
C ASP A 443 41.42 11.84 31.13
N ALA A 444 41.61 11.94 29.82
CA ALA A 444 41.91 13.22 29.18
C ALA A 444 40.60 14.03 29.04
N PRO A 445 40.54 15.29 29.52
CA PRO A 445 39.37 16.18 29.36
C PRO A 445 38.94 16.38 27.90
N ALA A 446 39.85 16.17 26.95
CA ALA A 446 39.63 16.27 25.51
C ALA A 446 38.72 15.16 24.92
N ASN A 447 38.35 14.14 25.71
CA ASN A 447 37.59 12.98 25.22
C ASN A 447 36.08 13.05 25.51
N ALA A 448 35.53 14.25 25.71
CA ALA A 448 34.11 14.44 25.98
C ALA A 448 33.48 15.39 24.96
N TYR A 449 32.22 15.13 24.64
CA TYR A 449 31.34 16.02 23.90
C TYR A 449 30.01 16.13 24.66
N PHE A 450 29.20 17.11 24.30
CA PHE A 450 27.89 17.33 24.90
C PHE A 450 26.84 17.14 23.82
N VAL A 451 25.74 16.48 24.17
CA VAL A 451 24.55 16.40 23.34
C VAL A 451 23.46 17.23 23.99
N HIS A 452 22.95 18.21 23.25
CA HIS A 452 21.88 19.09 23.67
C HIS A 452 20.58 18.67 22.97
N GLU A 453 19.56 18.36 23.76
CA GLU A 453 18.21 18.11 23.28
C GLU A 453 17.46 19.45 23.23
N LEU A 454 17.10 19.91 22.03
CA LEU A 454 16.59 21.25 21.77
C LEU A 454 15.17 21.22 21.22
N LEU A 455 14.36 22.21 21.61
CA LEU A 455 13.15 22.64 20.93
C LEU A 455 13.41 23.95 20.19
N ILE A 456 13.11 23.98 18.90
CA ILE A 456 13.31 25.14 18.03
C ILE A 456 12.02 25.36 17.25
N GLU A 457 11.44 26.56 17.35
CA GLU A 457 10.40 26.96 16.39
C GLU A 457 11.06 27.36 15.08
N ALA A 458 10.84 26.56 14.03
CA ALA A 458 11.39 26.82 12.71
C ALA A 458 10.26 27.04 11.70
N GLU A 459 10.39 28.10 10.91
CA GLU A 459 9.58 28.34 9.72
C GLU A 459 10.44 28.11 8.49
N VAL A 460 10.07 27.11 7.69
CA VAL A 460 10.87 26.64 6.56
C VAL A 460 10.01 26.66 5.29
N PRO A 461 10.45 27.34 4.22
CA PRO A 461 9.73 27.38 2.94
C PRO A 461 9.52 25.97 2.32
N PRO A 462 8.62 25.84 1.33
CA PRO A 462 8.38 24.58 0.62
C PRO A 462 9.65 24.03 0.00
N LEU A 463 9.84 22.70 0.06
CA LEU A 463 10.95 21.98 -0.61
C LEU A 463 12.30 22.67 -0.42
N SER A 464 12.59 23.08 0.81
CA SER A 464 13.72 23.95 1.16
C SER A 464 14.32 23.58 2.52
N PHE A 465 15.30 24.34 2.96
CA PHE A 465 15.90 24.22 4.29
C PHE A 465 16.27 25.59 4.84
N VAL A 466 16.47 25.66 6.15
CA VAL A 466 17.06 26.81 6.85
C VAL A 466 18.26 26.33 7.65
N ALA A 467 19.28 27.17 7.77
CA ALA A 467 20.48 26.88 8.55
C ALA A 467 20.59 27.84 9.73
N TYR A 468 21.02 27.29 10.86
CA TYR A 468 21.31 28.03 12.08
C TYR A 468 22.76 27.76 12.49
N GLN A 469 23.51 28.79 12.80
CA GLN A 469 24.85 28.65 13.36
C GLN A 469 24.75 28.23 14.82
N VAL A 470 25.44 27.15 15.20
CA VAL A 470 25.60 26.76 16.60
C VAL A 470 26.82 27.50 17.16
N VAL A 471 26.62 28.29 18.21
CA VAL A 471 27.69 29.10 18.85
C VAL A 471 27.87 28.71 20.32
N GLU A 472 29.12 28.72 20.79
CA GLU A 472 29.45 28.50 22.20
C GLU A 472 28.89 29.63 23.08
N LYS A 473 28.38 29.27 24.26
CA LYS A 473 28.12 30.22 25.35
C LYS A 473 28.94 29.91 26.58
N THR A 474 29.33 30.97 27.29
CA THR A 474 30.07 30.91 28.56
C THR A 474 29.21 30.49 29.76
N ARG A 475 27.87 30.49 29.63
CA ARG A 475 26.94 30.01 30.65
C ARG A 475 25.77 29.27 30.02
N ILE A 476 25.39 28.15 30.65
CA ILE A 476 24.12 27.48 30.41
C ILE A 476 23.05 28.52 30.74
N SER A 477 22.30 29.00 29.75
CA SER A 477 21.06 29.71 30.04
C SER A 477 20.14 28.66 30.65
N ALA A 478 19.99 28.69 31.97
CA ALA A 478 19.09 27.80 32.67
C ALA A 478 17.71 28.01 32.04
N ASN A 479 17.20 27.01 31.32
CA ASN A 479 15.84 27.09 30.84
C ASN A 479 14.93 27.07 32.05
N LYS A 480 14.04 28.06 32.10
CA LYS A 480 12.93 28.02 33.04
C LYS A 480 12.02 26.88 32.57
N LEU A 481 12.16 25.71 33.20
CA LEU A 481 10.99 24.88 33.45
C LEU A 481 9.95 25.83 34.06
N LEU A 482 8.92 26.19 33.28
CA LEU A 482 8.00 27.25 33.71
C LEU A 482 7.26 26.79 34.95
N ALA A 483 6.93 25.49 35.00
CA ALA A 483 6.73 24.71 36.21
C ALA A 483 6.56 23.21 35.85
N GLU A 484 6.92 22.33 36.78
CA GLU A 484 6.32 20.99 36.88
C GLU A 484 5.23 21.11 37.93
N THR A 485 3.98 20.98 37.50
CA THR A 485 2.82 21.23 38.35
C THR A 485 1.95 20.01 38.43
N ALA A 486 1.29 19.83 39.58
CA ALA A 486 0.09 19.01 39.69
C ALA A 486 -1.11 19.58 38.90
N ALA A 487 -0.93 20.66 38.13
CA ALA A 487 -1.94 21.10 37.17
C ALA A 487 -2.10 20.00 36.12
N VAL A 488 -3.34 19.60 35.94
CA VAL A 488 -3.75 18.47 35.12
C VAL A 488 -4.27 18.94 33.76
N SER A 489 -3.70 20.02 33.22
CA SER A 489 -4.15 20.60 31.96
C SER A 489 -3.01 21.08 31.08
N ILE A 490 -3.23 21.03 29.78
CA ILE A 490 -2.41 21.66 28.75
C ILE A 490 -3.27 22.53 27.85
N GLU A 491 -2.73 23.62 27.34
CA GLU A 491 -3.46 24.50 26.43
C GLU A 491 -2.60 25.21 25.39
N ASN A 492 -3.23 25.60 24.29
CA ASN A 492 -2.69 26.53 23.31
C ASN A 492 -3.83 27.41 22.76
N GLU A 493 -3.54 28.16 21.69
CA GLU A 493 -4.51 29.05 21.04
C GLU A 493 -5.76 28.34 20.48
N ALA A 494 -5.66 27.04 20.17
CA ALA A 494 -6.72 26.26 19.54
C ALA A 494 -7.45 25.33 20.51
N TYR A 495 -6.73 24.70 21.42
CA TYR A 495 -7.24 23.62 22.26
C TYR A 495 -6.85 23.80 23.73
N GLN A 496 -7.69 23.31 24.63
CA GLN A 496 -7.34 23.04 26.02
C GLN A 496 -7.74 21.61 26.35
N VAL A 497 -6.82 20.82 26.90
CA VAL A 497 -7.06 19.46 27.37
C VAL A 497 -6.86 19.44 28.88
N THR A 498 -7.84 18.91 29.61
CA THR A 498 -7.77 18.80 31.08
C THR A 498 -8.11 17.37 31.49
N PHE A 499 -7.37 16.84 32.47
CA PHE A 499 -7.55 15.52 33.06
C PHE A 499 -7.99 15.64 34.52
N GLU A 500 -9.25 15.36 34.84
CA GLU A 500 -9.75 15.46 36.21
C GLU A 500 -10.41 14.15 36.62
N ALA A 501 -9.97 13.60 37.75
CA ALA A 501 -10.56 12.40 38.37
C ALA A 501 -10.74 11.19 37.41
N GLY A 502 -9.81 10.98 36.47
CA GLY A 502 -9.89 9.89 35.49
C GLY A 502 -10.59 10.24 34.18
N GLU A 503 -11.09 11.47 34.05
CA GLU A 503 -11.82 11.95 32.88
C GLU A 503 -11.00 12.95 32.06
N LEU A 504 -11.11 12.86 30.73
CA LEU A 504 -10.46 13.78 29.79
C LEU A 504 -11.49 14.73 29.19
N SER A 505 -11.23 16.03 29.31
CA SER A 505 -12.01 17.07 28.66
C SER A 505 -11.19 17.81 27.60
N LEU A 506 -11.79 18.05 26.44
CA LEU A 506 -11.23 18.84 25.35
C LEU A 506 -12.12 20.04 25.07
N ILE A 507 -11.56 21.25 25.16
CA ILE A 507 -12.18 22.48 24.67
C ILE A 507 -11.56 22.82 23.33
N ASP A 508 -12.37 22.79 22.27
CA ASP A 508 -12.02 23.32 20.95
C ASP A 508 -12.44 24.80 20.89
N ARG A 509 -11.46 25.69 21.02
CA ARG A 509 -11.68 27.14 21.03
C ARG A 509 -12.17 27.66 19.68
N LYS A 510 -11.78 27.01 18.57
CA LYS A 510 -12.17 27.39 17.21
C LYS A 510 -13.62 27.05 16.92
N ARG A 511 -14.06 25.85 17.32
CA ARG A 511 -15.45 25.39 17.17
C ARG A 511 -16.36 25.88 18.29
N LYS A 512 -15.80 26.44 19.37
CA LYS A 512 -16.51 26.80 20.62
C LYS A 512 -17.27 25.59 21.19
N ALA A 513 -16.63 24.43 21.16
CA ALA A 513 -17.21 23.15 21.59
C ALA A 513 -16.39 22.54 22.72
N ALA A 514 -17.06 21.78 23.58
CA ALA A 514 -16.43 21.01 24.64
C ALA A 514 -16.81 19.52 24.49
N TYR A 515 -15.82 18.65 24.60
CA TYR A 515 -15.96 17.20 24.47
C TYR A 515 -15.48 16.55 25.77
N GLN A 516 -16.34 15.75 26.38
CA GLN A 516 -16.04 15.00 27.60
C GLN A 516 -15.71 13.55 27.23
N ASN A 517 -14.74 12.96 27.91
CA ASN A 517 -14.27 11.59 27.73
C ASN A 517 -14.09 11.22 26.25
N PHE A 518 -13.44 12.11 25.49
CA PHE A 518 -13.25 11.97 24.05
C PHE A 518 -12.26 10.86 23.66
N LEU A 519 -11.59 10.26 24.65
CA LEU A 519 -10.72 9.10 24.50
C LEU A 519 -11.17 8.03 25.51
N ALA A 520 -11.44 6.83 25.02
CA ALA A 520 -11.82 5.66 25.82
C ALA A 520 -11.16 4.41 25.26
N PHE A 521 -11.00 3.41 26.11
CA PHE A 521 -10.37 2.13 25.76
C PHE A 521 -11.37 1.01 26.00
N GLU A 522 -11.49 0.10 25.04
CA GLU A 522 -12.32 -1.09 25.14
C GLU A 522 -11.45 -2.30 24.80
N ASP A 523 -11.49 -3.32 25.65
CA ASP A 523 -10.85 -4.60 25.45
C ASP A 523 -11.93 -5.68 25.43
N SER A 524 -11.85 -6.58 24.47
CA SER A 524 -12.84 -7.64 24.22
C SER A 524 -12.17 -8.86 23.63
N GLY A 525 -12.77 -10.03 23.80
CA GLY A 525 -12.32 -11.24 23.11
C GLY A 525 -12.47 -11.14 21.59
N ASP A 526 -11.65 -11.92 20.89
CA ASP A 526 -11.75 -12.18 19.46
C ASP A 526 -11.59 -13.69 19.22
N GLU A 527 -12.69 -14.37 18.91
CA GLU A 527 -12.77 -15.77 18.47
C GLU A 527 -12.74 -15.90 16.94
N GLY A 528 -12.42 -14.82 16.24
CA GLY A 528 -12.26 -14.79 14.80
C GLY A 528 -10.97 -15.46 14.31
N ASP A 529 -10.52 -15.01 13.15
CA ASP A 529 -9.26 -15.43 12.56
C ASP A 529 -8.47 -14.21 12.06
N THR A 530 -7.43 -14.45 11.27
CA THR A 530 -6.58 -13.38 10.75
C THR A 530 -7.24 -12.54 9.66
N TYR A 531 -8.43 -12.93 9.18
CA TYR A 531 -9.25 -12.20 8.22
C TYR A 531 -10.38 -11.42 8.91
N ASP A 532 -11.13 -12.09 9.77
CA ASP A 532 -12.39 -11.57 10.30
C ASP A 532 -12.42 -11.63 11.83
N TYR A 533 -12.53 -10.46 12.46
CA TYR A 533 -12.94 -10.31 13.86
C TYR A 533 -14.30 -10.98 14.11
N SER A 534 -14.38 -11.81 15.15
CA SER A 534 -15.63 -12.39 15.62
C SER A 534 -15.66 -12.39 17.15
N PRO A 535 -16.57 -11.64 17.81
CA PRO A 535 -16.65 -11.66 19.26
C PRO A 535 -17.04 -13.06 19.78
N PRO A 536 -16.55 -13.46 20.96
CA PRO A 536 -17.00 -14.69 21.63
C PRO A 536 -18.53 -14.71 21.83
N TYR A 537 -19.11 -15.91 21.86
CA TYR A 537 -20.55 -16.06 22.14
C TYR A 537 -20.93 -15.52 23.54
N VAL A 538 -20.03 -15.67 24.51
CA VAL A 538 -20.07 -15.01 25.81
C VAL A 538 -18.77 -14.24 25.97
N ASP A 539 -18.83 -12.93 25.80
CA ASP A 539 -17.66 -12.05 25.80
C ASP A 539 -17.67 -11.09 27.00
N ASP A 540 -16.55 -11.08 27.73
CA ASP A 540 -16.30 -10.11 28.79
C ASP A 540 -15.67 -8.86 28.15
N ARG A 541 -16.49 -7.83 27.93
CA ARG A 541 -16.02 -6.55 27.38
C ARG A 541 -15.66 -5.58 28.49
N TYR A 542 -14.40 -5.19 28.53
CA TYR A 542 -13.86 -4.27 29.51
C TYR A 542 -13.82 -2.86 28.93
N ARG A 543 -14.64 -1.96 29.48
CA ARG A 543 -14.45 -0.52 29.28
C ARG A 543 -13.42 0.00 30.28
N LEU A 544 -12.21 0.17 29.79
CA LEU A 544 -11.08 0.63 30.58
C LEU A 544 -11.11 2.16 30.66
N ASN A 545 -10.95 2.69 31.87
CA ASN A 545 -11.00 4.13 32.16
C ASN A 545 -9.73 4.56 32.89
N LEU A 546 -9.44 5.86 32.95
CA LEU A 546 -8.22 6.36 33.57
C LEU A 546 -8.38 6.61 35.08
N ASN A 547 -9.34 5.95 35.74
CA ASN A 547 -9.53 6.13 37.19
C ASN A 547 -8.27 5.70 37.95
N GLY A 548 -7.81 6.54 38.87
CA GLY A 548 -6.59 6.27 39.64
C GLY A 548 -5.29 6.52 38.86
N ALA A 549 -5.34 6.89 37.58
CA ALA A 549 -4.14 7.31 36.86
C ALA A 549 -3.57 8.59 37.47
N THR A 550 -2.25 8.61 37.66
CA THR A 550 -1.52 9.82 38.03
C THR A 550 -1.29 10.67 36.80
N CYS A 551 -1.35 11.99 36.96
CA CYS A 551 -1.13 12.92 35.88
C CYS A 551 -0.19 14.03 36.33
N HIS A 552 0.76 14.37 35.46
CA HIS A 552 1.62 15.53 35.62
C HIS A 552 1.78 16.24 34.28
N THR A 553 2.03 17.55 34.37
CA THR A 553 2.23 18.40 33.21
C THR A 553 3.65 18.94 33.20
N ILE A 554 4.31 18.82 32.05
CA ILE A 554 5.56 19.50 31.75
C ILE A 554 5.22 20.72 30.91
N ARG A 555 5.50 21.92 31.42
CA ARG A 555 5.32 23.18 30.69
C ARG A 555 6.62 23.91 30.49
N ASN A 556 6.86 24.27 29.25
CA ASN A 556 7.98 25.10 28.86
C ASN A 556 7.53 26.15 27.83
N GLN A 557 8.47 26.89 27.23
CA GLN A 557 8.10 28.05 26.40
C GLN A 557 7.48 27.65 25.07
N LEU A 558 7.85 26.48 24.53
CA LEU A 558 7.47 26.05 23.18
C LEU A 558 6.58 24.80 23.17
N MET A 559 6.31 24.18 24.32
CA MET A 559 5.60 22.93 24.46
C MET A 559 4.92 22.82 25.82
N GLU A 560 3.72 22.25 25.81
CA GLU A 560 3.13 21.65 27.00
C GLU A 560 2.89 20.16 26.73
N LYS A 561 3.18 19.33 27.72
CA LYS A 561 3.00 17.87 27.64
C LYS A 561 2.25 17.37 28.88
N LEU A 562 1.11 16.75 28.65
CA LEU A 562 0.33 16.04 29.66
C LEU A 562 0.74 14.57 29.65
N ILE A 563 1.20 14.04 30.78
CA ILE A 563 1.61 12.63 30.92
C ILE A 563 0.70 11.98 31.94
N MET A 564 0.02 10.91 31.54
CA MET A 564 -0.84 10.09 32.38
C MET A 564 -0.21 8.70 32.53
N THR A 565 -0.14 8.20 33.76
CA THR A 565 0.42 6.88 34.08
C THR A 565 -0.47 6.18 35.10
N GLY A 566 -0.88 4.95 34.79
CA GLY A 566 -1.72 4.11 35.65
C GLY A 566 -1.71 2.66 35.20
N GLU A 567 -2.49 1.84 35.90
CA GLU A 567 -2.71 0.41 35.63
C GLU A 567 -4.22 0.14 35.65
N TRP A 568 -4.69 -0.78 34.80
CA TRP A 568 -6.09 -1.19 34.69
C TRP A 568 -6.37 -2.49 35.43
#